data_AF-A0A6N1DR84-F1
#
_entry.id   AF-A0A6N1DR84-F1
#
_cell.length_a   1.000
_cell.length_b   1.000
_cell.length_c   1.000
_cell.angle_alpha   90.00
_cell.angle_beta   90.00
_cell.angle_gamma   90.00
#
_symmetry.space_group_name_H-M   'P 1'
#
loop_
_entity.id
_entity.type
_entity.pdbx_description
1 polymer ?
#
loop_
_entity_poly.entity_id
_entity_poly.type
_entity_poly.pdbx_seq_one_letter_code
_entity_poly.pdbx_strand_id
1 'polypeptide(L)'
;MYVCLCQGVTDRQIRAAAEDGARTVRDLNRRLGVGTGCGKCTSCAREVLAAHPAVRVAPPTRPARRPAAEPACPFPDPEPVPA
;
A
#
# COMPACT_ATOMS: atom_id res chain seq x y z
N MET A 1 -2.68 -12.26 4.66
CA MET A 1 -3.63 -12.36 3.53
C MET A 1 -3.11 -11.57 2.34
N TYR A 2 -3.18 -12.13 1.13
CA TYR A 2 -2.92 -11.37 -0.09
C TYR A 2 -4.14 -10.54 -0.47
N VAL A 3 -3.92 -9.25 -0.71
CA VAL A 3 -4.95 -8.29 -1.09
C VAL A 3 -4.86 -7.96 -2.58
N CYS A 4 -3.65 -7.86 -3.15
CA CYS A 4 -3.46 -7.73 -4.59
C CYS A 4 -2.60 -8.87 -5.13
N LEU A 5 -3.20 -9.74 -5.94
CA LEU A 5 -2.48 -10.84 -6.59
C LEU A 5 -1.58 -10.35 -7.74
N CYS A 6 -1.99 -9.31 -8.47
CA CYS A 6 -1.22 -8.78 -9.60
C CYS A 6 0.15 -8.21 -9.19
N GLN A 7 0.21 -7.64 -7.99
CA GLN A 7 1.41 -6.96 -7.46
C GLN A 7 1.96 -7.68 -6.23
N GLY A 8 1.43 -8.85 -5.87
CA GLY A 8 1.86 -9.60 -4.69
C GLY A 8 1.64 -8.87 -3.35
N VAL A 9 0.68 -7.95 -3.26
CA VAL A 9 0.51 -7.10 -2.08
C VAL A 9 -0.28 -7.81 -0.98
N THR A 10 0.23 -7.77 0.25
CA THR A 10 -0.41 -8.37 1.43
C THR A 10 -1.06 -7.33 2.35
N ASP A 11 -1.94 -7.78 3.25
CA ASP A 11 -2.57 -6.94 4.27
C ASP A 11 -1.53 -6.26 5.18
N ARG A 12 -0.44 -6.97 5.52
CA ARG A 12 0.66 -6.42 6.33
C ARG A 12 1.32 -5.23 5.67
N GLN A 13 1.55 -5.31 4.36
CA GLN A 13 2.12 -4.20 3.59
C GLN A 13 1.16 -3.01 3.51
N ILE A 14 -0.15 -3.25 3.40
CA ILE A 14 -1.15 -2.18 3.43
C ILE A 14 -1.16 -1.49 4.80
N ARG A 15 -1.03 -2.25 5.89
CA ARG A 15 -0.95 -1.69 7.25
C ARG A 15 0.31 -0.86 7.45
N ALA A 16 1.48 -1.38 7.06
CA ALA A 16 2.74 -0.64 7.12
C ALA A 16 2.64 0.66 6.32
N ALA A 17 2.08 0.61 5.10
CA ALA A 17 1.85 1.81 4.31
C ALA A 17 0.88 2.79 4.99
N ALA A 18 -0.14 2.30 5.70
CA ALA A 18 -1.05 3.14 6.47
C ALA A 18 -0.30 3.86 7.62
N GLU A 19 0.53 3.13 8.37
CA GLU A 19 1.37 3.69 9.44
C GLU A 19 2.31 4.78 8.91
N ASP A 20 2.89 4.57 7.72
CA ASP A 20 3.70 5.56 6.99
C ASP A 20 2.89 6.74 6.40
N GLY A 21 1.60 6.85 6.71
CA GLY A 21 0.77 7.98 6.27
C GLY A 21 -0.12 7.73 5.05
N ALA A 22 -0.22 6.52 4.51
CA ALA A 22 -1.21 6.24 3.47
C ALA A 22 -2.62 6.35 4.05
N ARG A 23 -3.49 7.11 3.38
CA ARG A 23 -4.89 7.30 3.79
C ARG A 23 -5.89 6.96 2.69
N THR A 24 -5.40 6.70 1.48
CA THR A 24 -6.23 6.38 0.32
C THR A 24 -5.64 5.25 -0.51
N VAL A 25 -6.47 4.57 -1.30
CA VAL A 25 -6.00 3.59 -2.29
C VAL A 25 -5.05 4.24 -3.30
N ARG A 26 -5.19 5.54 -3.57
CA ARG A 26 -4.24 6.25 -4.44
C ARG A 26 -2.85 6.32 -3.82
N ASP A 27 -2.75 6.44 -2.49
CA ASP A 27 -1.46 6.37 -1.81
C ASP A 27 -0.91 4.96 -1.80
N LEU A 28 -1.76 3.95 -1.56
CA LEU A 28 -1.36 2.54 -1.72
C LEU A 28 -0.93 2.21 -3.15
N ASN A 29 -1.59 2.79 -4.16
CA ASN A 29 -1.23 2.62 -5.57
C ASN A 29 0.16 3.20 -5.84
N ARG A 30 0.43 4.41 -5.31
CA ARG A 30 1.74 5.05 -5.44
C ARG A 30 2.86 4.31 -4.71
N ARG A 31 2.56 3.68 -3.56
CA ARG A 31 3.55 3.03 -2.69
C ARG A 31 3.77 1.55 -3.01
N LEU A 32 2.67 0.82 -3.28
CA LEU A 32 2.63 -0.63 -3.39
C LEU A 32 2.14 -1.11 -4.77
N GLY A 33 1.76 -0.21 -5.68
CA GLY A 33 1.20 -0.59 -6.98
C GLY A 33 -0.23 -1.14 -6.93
N VAL A 34 -0.90 -1.14 -5.76
CA VAL A 34 -2.25 -1.70 -5.62
C VAL A 34 -3.22 -1.05 -6.61
N GLY A 35 -3.87 -1.87 -7.45
CA GLY A 35 -4.87 -1.41 -8.41
C GLY A 35 -4.32 -0.89 -9.74
N THR A 36 -3.02 -1.03 -10.03
CA THR A 36 -2.46 -0.71 -11.37
C THR A 36 -2.70 -1.81 -12.41
N GLY A 37 -2.95 -3.05 -11.98
CA GLY A 37 -3.26 -4.18 -12.86
C GLY A 37 -4.77 -4.32 -13.13
N CYS A 38 -5.38 -5.42 -12.68
CA CYS A 38 -6.79 -5.70 -12.95
C CYS A 38 -7.80 -4.88 -12.12
N GLY A 39 -7.35 -4.07 -11.16
CA GLY A 39 -8.22 -3.22 -10.32
C GLY A 39 -9.09 -3.92 -9.27
N LYS A 40 -9.25 -5.25 -9.32
CA LYS A 40 -10.15 -6.02 -8.43
C LYS A 40 -9.85 -5.88 -6.93
N CYS A 41 -8.57 -5.67 -6.59
CA CYS A 41 -8.10 -5.50 -5.22
C CYS A 41 -8.48 -4.15 -4.58
N THR A 42 -8.98 -3.18 -5.35
CA THR A 42 -9.19 -1.80 -4.87
C THR A 42 -10.21 -1.71 -3.75
N SER A 43 -11.34 -2.42 -3.83
CA SER A 43 -12.35 -2.47 -2.77
C SER A 43 -11.81 -3.12 -1.49
N CYS A 44 -11.18 -4.28 -1.61
CA CYS A 44 -10.57 -4.98 -0.47
C CYS A 44 -9.44 -4.16 0.18
N ALA A 45 -8.60 -3.50 -0.62
CA ALA A 45 -7.56 -2.61 -0.09
C ALA A 45 -8.14 -1.40 0.66
N ARG A 46 -9.31 -0.88 0.26
CA ARG A 46 -10.02 0.17 1.03
C ARG A 46 -10.48 -0.35 2.37
N GLU A 47 -11.07 -1.53 2.39
CA GLU A 47 -11.58 -2.13 3.63
C GLU A 47 -10.45 -2.38 4.62
N VAL A 48 -9.33 -2.95 4.16
CA VAL A 48 -8.14 -3.16 5.00
C VAL A 48 -7.60 -1.83 5.52
N LEU A 49 -7.55 -0.79 4.69
CA LEU A 49 -7.08 0.53 5.10
C LEU A 49 -8.06 1.25 6.04
N ALA A 50 -9.37 1.05 5.88
CA ALA A 50 -10.39 1.60 6.76
C ALA A 50 -10.43 0.89 8.13
N ALA A 51 -10.17 -0.41 8.17
CA ALA A 51 -10.04 -1.19 9.39
C ALA A 51 -8.78 -0.83 10.20
N HIS A 52 -7.77 -0.24 9.55
CA HIS A 52 -6.52 0.20 10.16
C HIS A 52 -6.34 1.72 9.99
N PRO A 53 -7.16 2.55 10.67
CA PRO A 53 -7.00 3.99 10.63
C PRO A 53 -5.67 4.33 11.30
N ALA A 54 -4.66 4.58 10.49
CA ALA A 54 -3.36 4.93 11.01
C ALA A 54 -3.46 6.14 11.94
N VAL A 55 -2.76 6.01 13.06
CA VAL A 55 -2.73 6.95 14.19
C VAL A 55 -2.72 8.39 13.66
N ARG A 56 -3.58 9.23 14.25
CA ARG A 56 -3.79 10.62 13.83
C ARG A 56 -2.49 11.42 13.95
N VAL A 57 -1.68 11.41 12.90
CA VAL A 57 -0.75 12.49 12.59
C VAL A 57 -1.53 13.48 11.74
N ALA A 58 -1.57 14.75 12.17
CA ALA A 58 -2.30 15.83 11.51
C ALA A 58 -1.99 15.86 10.00
N PRO A 59 -2.97 16.18 9.13
CA PRO A 59 -2.76 16.14 7.69
C PRO A 59 -1.68 17.16 7.29
N PRO A 60 -0.71 16.79 6.42
CA PRO A 60 0.14 17.79 5.80
C PRO A 60 -0.75 18.70 4.95
N THR A 61 -0.85 19.96 5.33
CA THR A 61 -1.39 21.03 4.50
C THR A 61 -0.67 21.00 3.16
N ARG A 62 -1.46 20.85 2.08
CA ARG A 62 -0.97 20.75 0.69
C ARG A 62 0.05 21.86 0.39
N PRO A 63 1.07 21.58 -0.44
CA PRO A 63 0.91 21.99 -1.84
C PRO A 63 1.52 21.07 -2.91
N ALA A 64 1.07 21.35 -4.14
CA ALA A 64 1.62 21.17 -5.48
C ALA A 64 2.83 20.24 -5.77
N ARG A 65 2.69 19.50 -6.88
CA ARG A 65 3.73 18.93 -7.78
C ARG A 65 4.76 17.94 -7.17
N ARG A 66 5.03 16.86 -7.94
CA ARG A 66 5.93 15.73 -7.65
C ARG A 66 7.28 16.17 -7.07
N PRO A 67 7.85 15.34 -6.17
CA PRO A 67 8.72 14.23 -6.58
C PRO A 67 8.11 12.87 -6.18
N ALA A 68 8.17 11.83 -7.01
CA ALA A 68 9.24 10.83 -6.91
C ALA A 68 9.56 10.49 -5.45
N ALA A 69 8.61 9.93 -4.70
CA ALA A 69 9.02 9.07 -3.60
C ALA A 69 9.68 7.88 -4.27
N GLU A 70 11.01 7.91 -4.27
CA GLU A 70 11.88 6.75 -4.47
C GLU A 70 11.22 5.50 -3.88
N PRO A 71 11.36 4.34 -4.54
CA PRO A 71 10.91 3.10 -3.95
C PRO A 71 11.73 2.94 -2.66
N ALA A 72 11.12 3.26 -1.51
CA ALA A 72 11.59 2.90 -0.19
C ALA A 72 11.41 1.38 -0.06
N CYS A 73 12.27 0.72 -0.84
CA CYS A 73 12.84 -0.62 -0.90
C CYS A 73 12.08 -1.81 -0.28
N PRO A 74 12.70 -2.98 -0.36
CA PRO A 74 13.03 -3.80 -1.51
C PRO A 74 12.02 -4.94 -1.59
N PHE A 75 12.08 -5.76 -2.62
CA PHE A 75 11.44 -7.06 -2.60
C PHE A 75 11.97 -7.85 -1.38
N PRO A 76 11.17 -8.25 -0.37
CA PRO A 76 11.58 -9.38 0.46
C PRO A 76 11.42 -10.64 -0.41
N ASP A 77 12.52 -11.34 -0.66
CA ASP A 77 12.55 -12.62 -1.32
C ASP A 77 11.39 -13.53 -0.89
N PRO A 78 10.72 -14.23 -1.83
CA PRO A 78 9.95 -15.41 -1.44
C PRO A 78 10.97 -16.41 -0.89
N GLU A 79 10.92 -16.70 0.41
CA GLU A 79 11.63 -17.86 0.94
C GLU A 79 11.28 -19.07 0.06
N PRO A 80 12.28 -19.82 -0.45
CA PRO A 80 12.01 -21.01 -1.22
C PRO A 80 11.32 -22.01 -0.31
N VAL A 81 10.09 -22.40 -0.66
CA VAL A 81 9.41 -23.52 -0.04
C VAL A 81 10.20 -24.79 -0.43
N PRO A 82 10.85 -25.49 0.52
CA PRO A 82 11.54 -26.75 0.20
C PRO A 82 10.53 -27.83 -0.22
N ALA A 83 10.98 -28.70 -1.13
CA ALA A 83 10.22 -29.80 -1.74
C ALA A 83 9.82 -30.91 -0.76
#